data_AF-A0A4Y8LS45-F1
#
_entry.id   AF-A0A4Y8LS45-F1
#
_cell.length_a   1.000
_cell.length_b   1.000
_cell.length_c   1.000
_cell.angle_alpha   90.00
_cell.angle_beta   90.00
_cell.angle_gamma   90.00
#
_symmetry.space_group_name_H-M   'P 1'
#
loop_
_entity.id
_entity.type
_entity.pdbx_description
1 polymer ?
#
loop_
_entity_poly.entity_id
_entity_poly.type
_entity_poly.pdbx_seq_one_letter_code
_entity_poly.pdbx_strand_id
1 'polypeptide(L)'
;MLHHNRMPYRRLAMLTLAAVMLVALISACGKKEEASGSKGTVIATYKGGEVIDKEFDKYTAFQTIMNPQSAMYMSIPQFKEQFIKQYIVSKVLLKDISDEDKKAADTAADSFKKQLEEARNTQPELKKHMDDSDLSVKEAVAMYHDLAAFQSYYAAKGEELKPTVKEEEIKAEYDKAPSDFNIVSVRHILIGTTDPETGAELKSDEDALNLAKEVKTKLEAGGDWNALAKEYSTDTGSKDKGGLYEKQQAKAWVAEFKDAANKQEIGKVGDPVQTQFGYHVMKVESREATPYDKLKTEDKDGLKSAVAQTKLSEFLTAEEGKLEIKVTLPAEPTPTATGSPDASPTASAPAK
;
A
#
# COMPACT_ATOMS: atom_id res chain seq x y z
N MET A 1 -16.56 -12.43 13.65
CA MET A 1 -16.64 -12.70 12.20
C MET A 1 -16.21 -11.42 11.48
N LEU A 2 -15.41 -11.56 10.43
CA LEU A 2 -14.94 -10.53 9.48
C LEU A 2 -13.92 -9.51 10.01
N HIS A 3 -12.63 -9.89 10.00
CA HIS A 3 -11.53 -8.93 9.91
C HIS A 3 -11.12 -8.78 8.44
N HIS A 4 -11.43 -7.63 7.85
CA HIS A 4 -10.83 -7.16 6.61
C HIS A 4 -9.46 -6.57 6.93
N ASN A 5 -8.41 -7.22 6.42
CA ASN A 5 -7.03 -6.81 6.58
C ASN A 5 -6.67 -5.80 5.48
N ARG A 6 -6.44 -4.53 5.82
CA ARG A 6 -5.84 -3.54 4.91
C ARG A 6 -4.59 -2.97 5.56
N MET A 7 -3.42 -3.36 5.04
CA MET A 7 -2.12 -2.86 5.48
C MET A 7 -1.83 -1.47 4.90
N PRO A 8 -1.27 -0.53 5.70
CA PRO A 8 -0.72 0.72 5.16
C PRO A 8 0.79 0.57 4.89
N TYR A 9 1.19 0.94 3.67
CA TYR A 9 2.57 1.02 3.23
C TYR A 9 3.26 2.29 3.77
N ARG A 10 4.46 2.15 4.35
CA ARG A 10 5.42 3.27 4.50
C ARG A 10 6.78 2.90 3.92
N ARG A 11 7.28 3.84 3.13
CA ARG A 11 8.51 3.86 2.34
C ARG A 11 9.76 3.91 3.21
N LEU A 12 10.87 3.35 2.72
CA LEU A 12 12.17 4.02 2.83
C LEU A 12 13.06 3.68 1.63
N ALA A 13 13.58 4.73 1.02
CA ALA A 13 14.52 4.71 -0.09
C ALA A 13 15.95 4.49 0.40
N MET A 14 16.79 3.84 -0.42
CA MET A 14 18.21 4.19 -0.50
C MET A 14 18.74 3.92 -1.91
N LEU A 15 19.08 5.02 -2.59
CA LEU A 15 19.82 5.08 -3.84
C LEU A 15 21.31 4.82 -3.57
N THR A 16 21.92 3.91 -4.32
CA THR A 16 23.36 4.01 -4.60
C THR A 16 23.58 3.92 -6.10
N LEU A 17 24.06 5.03 -6.65
CA LEU A 17 24.37 5.25 -8.05
C LEU A 17 25.84 4.87 -8.26
N ALA A 18 26.12 3.92 -9.16
CA ALA A 18 27.46 3.73 -9.70
C ALA A 18 27.35 3.68 -11.23
N ALA A 19 27.64 4.82 -11.83
CA ALA A 19 27.72 5.00 -13.27
C ALA A 19 29.01 4.39 -13.82
N VAL A 20 28.91 3.53 -14.83
CA VAL A 20 29.99 3.34 -15.81
C VAL A 20 29.36 3.34 -17.19
N MET A 21 29.53 4.47 -17.88
CA MET A 21 29.33 4.61 -19.33
C MET A 21 30.35 3.73 -20.05
N LEU A 22 29.90 2.92 -20.99
CA LEU A 22 30.73 2.44 -22.09
C LEU A 22 29.92 2.51 -23.39
N VAL A 23 30.29 3.51 -24.19
CA VAL A 23 29.84 3.71 -25.56
C VAL A 23 30.46 2.62 -26.42
N ALA A 24 29.62 1.87 -27.14
CA ALA A 24 30.04 1.14 -28.33
C ALA A 24 28.93 1.23 -29.38
N LEU A 25 29.08 2.19 -30.29
CA LEU A 25 28.52 2.11 -31.63
C LEU A 25 29.08 0.84 -32.31
N ILE A 26 28.26 0.13 -33.09
CA ILE A 26 28.58 -0.28 -34.46
C ILE A 26 27.45 -1.15 -35.07
N SER A 27 27.05 -0.70 -36.25
CA SER A 27 26.50 -1.41 -37.43
C SER A 27 25.07 -1.94 -37.46
N ALA A 28 24.28 -1.12 -38.17
CA ALA A 28 23.18 -1.51 -39.04
C ALA A 28 23.57 -2.54 -40.12
N CYS A 29 22.70 -3.53 -40.30
CA CYS A 29 22.30 -4.23 -41.53
C CYS A 29 21.11 -5.11 -41.08
N GLY A 30 19.84 -4.94 -41.44
CA GLY A 30 19.25 -4.54 -42.72
C GLY A 30 18.40 -5.71 -43.23
N LYS A 31 17.14 -5.84 -42.77
CA LYS A 31 16.10 -6.61 -43.49
C LYS A 31 14.67 -6.15 -43.13
N LYS A 32 14.14 -5.32 -44.05
CA LYS A 32 12.75 -5.00 -44.43
C LYS A 32 11.61 -5.12 -43.42
N GLU A 33 11.06 -3.93 -43.18
CA GLU A 33 9.68 -3.56 -42.82
C GLU A 33 8.60 -4.59 -43.20
N GLU A 34 7.78 -4.93 -42.21
CA GLU A 34 6.34 -4.98 -42.39
C GLU A 34 5.74 -3.73 -41.72
N ALA A 35 5.23 -2.82 -42.54
CA ALA A 35 4.38 -1.74 -42.07
C ALA A 35 3.01 -2.32 -41.69
N SER A 36 2.59 -2.14 -40.44
CA SER A 36 1.18 -2.21 -40.05
C SER A 36 0.92 -1.14 -38.99
N GLY A 37 -0.03 -0.26 -39.28
CA GLY A 37 -0.03 1.12 -38.80
C GLY A 37 -0.31 1.33 -37.32
N SER A 38 0.25 2.43 -36.80
CA SER A 38 -0.24 3.07 -35.59
C SER A 38 -0.08 4.59 -35.69
N LYS A 39 -1.17 5.32 -35.46
CA LYS A 39 -1.24 6.79 -35.42
C LYS A 39 -0.80 7.33 -34.04
N GLY A 40 0.27 6.83 -33.44
CA GLY A 40 0.70 7.18 -32.09
C GLY A 40 2.22 7.20 -31.95
N THR A 41 2.73 7.82 -30.88
CA THR A 41 4.15 7.95 -30.58
C THR A 41 4.64 6.74 -29.80
N VAL A 42 5.79 6.17 -30.17
CA VAL A 42 6.43 5.12 -29.38
C VAL A 42 6.97 5.72 -28.07
N ILE A 43 6.45 5.24 -26.94
CA ILE A 43 6.83 5.71 -25.59
C ILE A 43 7.73 4.72 -24.85
N ALA A 44 7.84 3.48 -25.34
CA ALA A 44 8.85 2.54 -24.88
C ALA A 44 9.13 1.47 -25.93
N THR A 45 10.35 0.93 -25.89
CA THR A 45 10.75 -0.25 -26.65
C THR A 45 11.27 -1.31 -25.69
N TYR A 46 11.06 -2.58 -26.03
CA TYR A 46 11.53 -3.72 -25.24
C TYR A 46 11.78 -4.93 -26.16
N LYS A 47 12.49 -5.93 -25.65
CA LYS A 47 12.73 -7.18 -26.36
C LYS A 47 11.40 -7.88 -26.62
N GLY A 48 10.91 -7.78 -27.84
CA GLY A 48 9.65 -8.38 -28.28
C GLY A 48 8.53 -7.39 -28.60
N GLY A 49 8.78 -6.07 -28.55
CA GLY A 49 7.80 -5.10 -29.04
C GLY A 49 8.07 -3.65 -28.66
N GLU A 50 7.03 -2.84 -28.86
CA GLU A 50 6.99 -1.43 -28.51
C GLU A 50 5.67 -1.11 -27.80
N VAL A 51 5.66 -0.04 -27.02
CA VAL A 51 4.45 0.53 -26.42
C VAL A 51 4.21 1.88 -27.07
N ILE A 52 2.97 2.08 -27.53
CA ILE A 52 2.52 3.32 -28.14
C ILE A 52 1.72 4.14 -27.13
N ASP A 53 1.87 5.46 -27.17
CA ASP A 53 1.17 6.43 -26.31
C ASP A 53 -0.33 6.15 -26.17
N LYS A 54 -1.05 6.04 -27.30
CA LYS A 54 -2.50 5.85 -27.32
C LYS A 54 -2.97 4.55 -26.67
N GLU A 55 -2.21 3.47 -26.82
CA GLU A 55 -2.51 2.19 -26.16
C GLU A 55 -2.33 2.34 -24.65
N PHE A 56 -1.25 3.02 -24.23
CA PHE A 56 -0.96 3.22 -22.83
C PHE A 56 -1.93 4.21 -22.17
N ASP A 57 -2.39 5.24 -22.88
CA ASP A 57 -3.41 6.17 -22.39
C ASP A 57 -4.71 5.43 -22.06
N LYS A 58 -5.16 4.51 -22.93
CA LYS A 58 -6.31 3.63 -22.64
C LYS A 58 -6.07 2.75 -21.42
N TYR A 59 -4.86 2.20 -21.27
CA TYR A 59 -4.49 1.42 -20.09
C TYR A 59 -4.55 2.25 -18.81
N THR A 60 -4.02 3.48 -18.80
CA THR A 60 -4.07 4.37 -17.63
C THR A 60 -5.51 4.82 -17.31
N ALA A 61 -6.33 5.03 -18.33
CA ALA A 61 -7.76 5.29 -18.16
C ALA A 61 -8.47 4.10 -17.50
N PHE A 62 -8.17 2.87 -17.93
CA PHE A 62 -8.66 1.65 -17.29
C PHE A 62 -8.18 1.53 -15.82
N GLN A 63 -6.90 1.77 -15.54
CA GLN A 63 -6.37 1.75 -14.16
C GLN A 63 -7.07 2.78 -13.26
N THR A 64 -7.43 3.95 -13.80
CA THR A 64 -8.20 4.97 -13.07
C THR A 64 -9.62 4.49 -12.74
N ILE A 65 -10.25 3.71 -13.62
CA ILE A 65 -11.55 3.07 -13.34
C ILE A 65 -11.42 2.04 -12.21
N MET A 66 -10.36 1.25 -12.22
CA MET A 66 -10.11 0.21 -11.20
C MET A 66 -9.72 0.80 -9.84
N ASN A 67 -8.95 1.89 -9.84
CA ASN A 67 -8.50 2.58 -8.65
C ASN A 67 -8.38 4.08 -8.94
N PRO A 68 -9.40 4.89 -8.62
CA PRO A 68 -9.41 6.33 -8.91
C PRO A 68 -8.23 7.10 -8.28
N GLN A 69 -7.69 6.62 -7.17
CA GLN A 69 -6.54 7.26 -6.51
C GLN A 69 -5.23 7.12 -7.30
N SER A 70 -5.18 6.20 -8.29
CA SER A 70 -3.99 5.99 -9.13
C SER A 70 -3.69 7.18 -10.05
N ALA A 71 -4.71 7.96 -10.43
CA ALA A 71 -4.58 9.08 -11.37
C ALA A 71 -3.55 10.13 -10.91
N MET A 72 -3.51 10.44 -9.61
CA MET A 72 -2.53 11.37 -9.03
C MET A 72 -1.09 10.84 -9.16
N TYR A 73 -0.87 9.53 -9.07
CA TYR A 73 0.47 8.96 -9.19
C TYR A 73 0.92 8.88 -10.65
N MET A 74 0.00 8.62 -11.57
CA MET A 74 0.30 8.52 -13.01
C MET A 74 0.71 9.86 -13.66
N SER A 75 0.39 10.99 -13.04
CA SER A 75 0.84 12.32 -13.48
C SER A 75 2.28 12.65 -13.07
N ILE A 76 2.90 11.86 -12.19
CA ILE A 76 4.28 12.07 -11.75
C ILE A 76 5.22 11.33 -12.72
N PRO A 77 6.15 12.00 -13.43
CA PRO A 77 6.95 11.39 -14.49
C PRO A 77 7.71 10.12 -14.09
N GLN A 78 8.30 10.11 -12.89
CA GLN A 78 9.04 8.95 -12.38
C GLN A 78 8.12 7.74 -12.16
N PHE A 79 6.87 7.97 -11.73
CA PHE A 79 5.91 6.89 -11.60
C PHE A 79 5.34 6.46 -12.94
N LYS A 80 5.15 7.38 -13.89
CA LYS A 80 4.73 7.04 -15.27
C LYS A 80 5.70 6.04 -15.93
N GLU A 81 7.00 6.24 -15.77
CA GLU A 81 8.01 5.27 -16.25
C GLU A 81 7.81 3.87 -15.62
N GLN A 82 7.56 3.81 -14.32
CA GLN A 82 7.33 2.56 -13.60
C GLN A 82 6.03 1.86 -14.06
N PHE A 83 4.96 2.62 -14.31
CA PHE A 83 3.72 2.06 -14.85
C PHE A 83 3.91 1.48 -16.25
N ILE A 84 4.72 2.12 -17.11
CA ILE A 84 5.04 1.57 -18.44
C ILE A 84 5.82 0.26 -18.31
N LYS A 85 6.82 0.21 -17.44
CA LYS A 85 7.59 -1.03 -17.17
C LYS A 85 6.70 -2.14 -16.66
N GLN A 86 5.86 -1.86 -15.66
CA GLN A 86 4.90 -2.81 -15.11
C GLN A 86 3.92 -3.32 -16.18
N TYR A 87 3.40 -2.41 -17.01
CA TYR A 87 2.50 -2.75 -18.12
C TYR A 87 3.17 -3.72 -19.11
N ILE A 88 4.42 -3.44 -19.50
CA ILE A 88 5.20 -4.29 -20.41
C ILE A 88 5.44 -5.66 -19.77
N VAL A 89 5.88 -5.71 -18.51
CA VAL A 89 6.14 -6.97 -17.79
C VAL A 89 4.86 -7.80 -17.70
N SER A 90 3.74 -7.20 -17.30
CA SER A 90 2.47 -7.93 -17.25
C SER A 90 2.09 -8.47 -18.62
N LYS A 91 2.17 -7.64 -19.67
CA LYS A 91 1.81 -8.02 -21.04
C LYS A 91 2.67 -9.16 -21.58
N VAL A 92 3.96 -9.18 -21.26
CA VAL A 92 4.85 -10.27 -21.67
C VAL A 92 4.54 -11.56 -20.90
N LEU A 93 4.34 -11.47 -19.59
CA LEU A 93 4.06 -12.63 -18.75
C LEU A 93 2.68 -13.24 -18.99
N LEU A 94 1.74 -12.52 -19.62
CA LEU A 94 0.46 -13.09 -20.09
C LEU A 94 0.64 -14.34 -20.97
N LYS A 95 1.79 -14.47 -21.65
CA LYS A 95 2.11 -15.63 -22.50
C LYS A 95 2.37 -16.90 -21.70
N ASP A 96 2.81 -16.76 -20.46
CA ASP A 96 3.16 -17.87 -19.57
C ASP A 96 2.00 -18.29 -18.66
N ILE A 97 0.84 -17.64 -18.81
CA ILE A 97 -0.36 -17.91 -18.02
C ILE A 97 -1.02 -19.20 -18.49
N SER A 98 -1.39 -20.04 -17.52
CA SER A 98 -2.05 -21.32 -17.76
C SER A 98 -3.44 -21.15 -18.38
N ASP A 99 -3.92 -22.17 -19.11
CA ASP A 99 -5.27 -22.13 -19.68
C ASP A 99 -6.37 -22.15 -18.60
N GLU A 100 -6.06 -22.71 -17.42
CA GLU A 100 -6.96 -22.68 -16.27
C GLU A 100 -7.12 -21.26 -15.72
N ASP A 101 -6.03 -20.52 -15.59
CA ASP A 101 -6.05 -19.13 -15.13
C ASP A 101 -6.76 -18.20 -16.14
N LYS A 102 -6.56 -18.42 -17.45
CA LYS A 102 -7.29 -17.69 -18.50
C LYS A 102 -8.79 -17.93 -18.41
N LYS A 103 -9.22 -19.18 -18.19
CA LYS A 103 -10.64 -19.52 -18.04
C LYS A 103 -11.26 -18.88 -16.79
N ALA A 104 -10.52 -18.80 -15.69
CA ALA A 104 -10.96 -18.07 -14.51
C ALA A 104 -11.09 -16.57 -14.80
N ALA A 105 -10.15 -16.00 -15.55
CA ALA A 105 -10.17 -14.61 -15.98
C ALA A 105 -11.35 -14.28 -16.91
N ASP A 106 -11.74 -15.19 -17.81
CA ASP A 106 -12.95 -15.06 -18.65
C ASP A 106 -14.20 -14.84 -17.78
N THR A 107 -14.36 -15.68 -16.75
CA THR A 107 -15.51 -15.59 -15.83
C THR A 107 -15.51 -14.25 -15.07
N ALA A 108 -14.33 -13.80 -14.64
CA ALA A 108 -14.18 -12.52 -13.96
C ALA A 108 -14.48 -11.34 -14.91
N ALA A 109 -14.03 -11.41 -16.17
CA ALA A 109 -14.26 -10.39 -17.19
C ALA A 109 -15.74 -10.27 -17.59
N ASP A 110 -16.47 -11.39 -17.65
CA ASP A 110 -17.92 -11.38 -17.89
C ASP A 110 -18.70 -10.68 -16.76
N SER A 111 -18.29 -10.91 -15.51
CA SER A 111 -18.86 -10.22 -14.35
C SER A 111 -18.55 -8.72 -14.40
N PHE A 112 -17.27 -8.37 -14.65
CA PHE A 112 -16.82 -6.99 -14.78
C PHE A 112 -17.56 -6.26 -15.90
N LYS A 113 -17.76 -6.90 -17.05
CA LYS A 113 -18.52 -6.33 -18.17
C LYS A 113 -19.89 -5.84 -17.75
N LYS A 114 -20.66 -6.68 -17.05
CA LYS A 114 -22.02 -6.32 -16.58
C LYS A 114 -21.98 -5.12 -15.64
N GLN A 115 -21.04 -5.12 -14.68
CA GLN A 115 -20.87 -4.03 -13.72
C GLN A 115 -20.44 -2.73 -14.42
N LEU A 116 -19.52 -2.81 -15.38
CA LEU A 116 -19.04 -1.65 -16.12
C LEU A 116 -20.14 -1.06 -17.01
N GLU A 117 -20.93 -1.90 -17.68
CA GLU A 117 -22.06 -1.43 -18.50
C GLU A 117 -23.12 -0.73 -17.65
N GLU A 118 -23.48 -1.30 -16.50
CA GLU A 118 -24.42 -0.69 -15.55
C GLU A 118 -23.88 0.63 -14.97
N ALA A 119 -22.62 0.61 -14.49
CA ALA A 119 -21.97 1.79 -13.93
C ALA A 119 -21.84 2.91 -14.98
N ARG A 120 -21.45 2.59 -16.22
CA ARG A 120 -21.35 3.58 -17.30
C ARG A 120 -22.71 4.21 -17.64
N ASN A 121 -23.81 3.47 -17.53
CA ASN A 121 -25.15 3.98 -17.79
C ASN A 121 -25.68 4.86 -16.65
N THR A 122 -25.22 4.64 -15.41
CA THR A 122 -25.73 5.30 -14.20
C THR A 122 -24.82 6.41 -13.68
N GLN A 123 -23.54 6.41 -14.06
CA GLN A 123 -22.52 7.35 -13.59
C GLN A 123 -21.99 8.21 -14.76
N PRO A 124 -22.46 9.46 -14.90
CA PRO A 124 -22.04 10.36 -15.98
C PRO A 124 -20.53 10.61 -16.03
N GLU A 125 -19.88 10.72 -14.87
CA GLU A 125 -18.42 10.94 -14.77
C GLU A 125 -17.62 9.75 -15.33
N LEU A 126 -18.04 8.50 -15.02
CA LEU A 126 -17.40 7.31 -15.57
C LEU A 126 -17.57 7.26 -17.09
N LYS A 127 -18.78 7.52 -17.58
CA LYS A 127 -19.05 7.57 -19.02
C LYS A 127 -18.18 8.62 -19.71
N LYS A 128 -18.09 9.82 -19.13
CA LYS A 128 -17.25 10.89 -19.64
C LYS A 128 -15.78 10.49 -19.67
N HIS A 129 -15.25 9.93 -18.58
CA HIS A 129 -13.86 9.47 -18.50
C HIS A 129 -13.51 8.44 -19.58
N MET A 130 -14.39 7.46 -19.81
CA MET A 130 -14.22 6.46 -20.88
C MET A 130 -14.27 7.08 -22.27
N ASP A 131 -15.25 7.96 -22.52
CA ASP A 131 -15.43 8.60 -23.83
C ASP A 131 -14.27 9.57 -24.14
N ASP A 132 -13.81 10.37 -23.17
CA ASP A 132 -12.68 11.29 -23.30
C ASP A 132 -11.36 10.55 -23.58
N SER A 133 -11.23 9.32 -23.07
CA SER A 133 -10.03 8.47 -23.25
C SER A 133 -10.13 7.51 -24.45
N ASP A 134 -11.20 7.58 -25.25
CA ASP A 134 -11.51 6.62 -26.33
C ASP A 134 -11.47 5.15 -25.86
N LEU A 135 -11.80 4.88 -24.60
CA LEU A 135 -11.79 3.54 -24.01
C LEU A 135 -13.16 2.89 -24.18
N SER A 136 -13.26 1.92 -25.09
CA SER A 136 -14.50 1.15 -25.24
C SER A 136 -14.71 0.16 -24.08
N VAL A 137 -15.96 -0.22 -23.82
CA VAL A 137 -16.30 -1.30 -22.88
C VAL A 137 -15.58 -2.59 -23.24
N LYS A 138 -15.48 -2.92 -24.54
CA LYS A 138 -14.79 -4.13 -25.00
C LYS A 138 -13.30 -4.12 -24.64
N GLU A 139 -12.62 -2.99 -24.86
CA GLU A 139 -11.20 -2.83 -24.50
C GLU A 139 -11.01 -2.89 -22.98
N ALA A 140 -11.85 -2.20 -22.21
CA ALA A 140 -11.78 -2.25 -20.75
C ALA A 140 -12.00 -3.68 -20.20
N VAL A 141 -12.93 -4.45 -20.78
CA VAL A 141 -13.17 -5.85 -20.41
C VAL A 141 -11.97 -6.74 -20.77
N ALA A 142 -11.33 -6.52 -21.92
CA ALA A 142 -10.10 -7.24 -22.28
C ALA A 142 -8.94 -6.90 -21.33
N MET A 143 -8.78 -5.63 -20.97
CA MET A 143 -7.77 -5.22 -19.97
C MET A 143 -8.06 -5.81 -18.59
N TYR A 144 -9.33 -5.93 -18.20
CA TYR A 144 -9.72 -6.57 -16.95
C TYR A 144 -9.45 -8.09 -16.97
N HIS A 145 -9.74 -8.75 -18.09
CA HIS A 145 -9.36 -10.15 -18.29
C HIS A 145 -7.85 -10.34 -18.06
N ASP A 146 -7.02 -9.53 -18.73
CA ASP A 146 -5.57 -9.62 -18.61
C ASP A 146 -5.09 -9.34 -17.18
N LEU A 147 -5.70 -8.36 -16.50
CA LEU A 147 -5.44 -8.08 -15.09
C LEU A 147 -5.79 -9.29 -14.20
N ALA A 148 -6.96 -9.88 -14.38
CA ALA A 148 -7.41 -11.03 -13.59
C ALA A 148 -6.53 -12.27 -13.84
N ALA A 149 -6.17 -12.53 -15.09
CA ALA A 149 -5.25 -13.59 -15.47
C ALA A 149 -3.88 -13.40 -14.80
N PHE A 150 -3.32 -12.18 -14.90
CA PHE A 150 -2.04 -11.85 -14.28
C PHE A 150 -2.09 -11.97 -12.74
N GLN A 151 -3.19 -11.61 -12.10
CA GLN A 151 -3.37 -11.78 -10.66
C GLN A 151 -3.35 -13.26 -10.25
N SER A 152 -4.02 -14.14 -11.01
CA SER A 152 -3.97 -15.59 -10.78
C SER A 152 -2.58 -16.14 -10.96
N TYR A 153 -1.89 -15.75 -12.05
CA TYR A 153 -0.49 -16.10 -12.28
C TYR A 153 0.42 -15.66 -11.12
N TYR A 154 0.27 -14.40 -10.67
CA TYR A 154 1.03 -13.85 -9.55
C TYR A 154 0.84 -14.66 -8.27
N ALA A 155 -0.42 -15.00 -7.94
CA ALA A 155 -0.74 -15.82 -6.79
C ALA A 155 -0.17 -17.24 -6.90
N ALA A 156 -0.34 -17.89 -8.05
CA ALA A 156 0.20 -19.22 -8.31
C ALA A 156 1.74 -19.25 -8.22
N LYS A 157 2.41 -18.24 -8.79
CA LYS A 157 3.87 -18.09 -8.71
C LYS A 157 4.33 -17.88 -7.27
N GLY A 158 3.58 -17.12 -6.47
CA GLY A 158 3.85 -16.95 -5.04
C GLY A 158 3.81 -18.27 -4.27
N GLU A 159 2.80 -19.11 -4.53
CA GLU A 159 2.70 -20.44 -3.93
C GLU A 159 3.77 -21.41 -4.44
N GLU A 160 4.14 -21.35 -5.73
CA GLU A 160 5.25 -22.13 -6.30
C GLU A 160 6.60 -21.80 -5.64
N LEU A 161 6.82 -20.53 -5.28
CA LEU A 161 8.07 -20.08 -4.64
C LEU A 161 8.12 -20.42 -3.14
N LYS A 162 6.98 -20.63 -2.49
CA LYS A 162 6.91 -20.86 -1.03
C LYS A 162 7.73 -22.08 -0.56
N PRO A 163 7.75 -23.24 -1.26
CA PRO A 163 8.64 -24.35 -0.93
C PRO A 163 10.13 -24.07 -1.10
N THR A 164 10.52 -23.04 -1.86
CA THR A 164 11.92 -22.67 -2.09
C THR A 164 12.53 -21.83 -0.97
N VAL A 165 11.70 -21.33 -0.05
CA VAL A 165 12.11 -20.53 1.10
C VAL A 165 12.86 -21.41 2.09
N LYS A 166 14.10 -21.02 2.41
CA LYS A 166 14.96 -21.72 3.36
C LYS A 166 14.75 -21.22 4.78
N GLU A 167 15.02 -22.08 5.77
CA GLU A 167 14.86 -21.74 7.20
C GLU A 167 15.70 -20.51 7.59
N GLU A 168 16.89 -20.35 7.02
CA GLU A 168 17.75 -19.19 7.28
C GLU A 168 17.12 -17.88 6.81
N GLU A 169 16.34 -17.91 5.73
CA GLU A 169 15.63 -16.74 5.20
C GLU A 169 14.42 -16.39 6.07
N ILE A 170 13.71 -17.40 6.58
CA ILE A 170 12.60 -17.22 7.54
C ILE A 170 13.14 -16.59 8.83
N LYS A 171 14.29 -17.09 9.32
CA LYS A 171 14.96 -16.52 10.49
C LYS A 171 15.43 -15.09 10.24
N ALA A 172 16.02 -14.81 9.07
CA ALA A 172 16.44 -13.45 8.70
C ALA A 172 15.24 -12.49 8.64
N GLU A 173 14.07 -12.95 8.20
CA GLU A 173 12.84 -12.16 8.22
C GLU A 173 12.38 -11.87 9.66
N TYR A 174 12.43 -12.86 10.55
CA TYR A 174 12.15 -12.65 11.99
C TYR A 174 13.11 -11.63 12.61
N ASP A 175 14.40 -11.71 12.28
CA ASP A 175 15.45 -10.86 12.84
C ASP A 175 15.26 -9.36 12.49
N LYS A 176 14.44 -9.03 11.47
CA LYS A 176 14.08 -7.63 11.15
C LYS A 176 13.25 -6.95 12.25
N ALA A 177 12.43 -7.72 12.96
CA ALA A 177 11.54 -7.19 14.00
C ALA A 177 11.21 -8.26 15.07
N PRO A 178 12.18 -8.77 15.85
CA PRO A 178 11.91 -9.82 16.84
C PRO A 178 10.88 -9.40 17.89
N SER A 179 10.81 -8.11 18.22
CA SER A 179 9.84 -7.54 19.16
C SER A 179 8.38 -7.67 18.72
N ASP A 180 8.12 -7.91 17.43
CA ASP A 180 6.76 -8.11 16.90
C ASP A 180 6.15 -9.43 17.42
N PHE A 181 7.00 -10.37 17.84
CA PHE A 181 6.60 -11.67 18.37
C PHE A 181 6.54 -11.71 19.90
N ASN A 182 6.90 -10.62 20.58
CA ASN A 182 6.79 -10.54 22.04
C ASN A 182 5.33 -10.77 22.47
N ILE A 183 5.16 -11.57 23.52
CA ILE A 183 3.87 -11.73 24.20
C ILE A 183 3.81 -10.67 25.30
N VAL A 184 2.85 -9.76 25.17
CA VAL A 184 2.73 -8.60 26.05
C VAL A 184 1.32 -8.57 26.64
N SER A 185 1.26 -8.34 27.95
CA SER A 185 0.02 -7.96 28.62
C SER A 185 0.10 -6.47 28.91
N VAL A 186 -0.92 -5.73 28.48
CA VAL A 186 -1.02 -4.30 28.72
C VAL A 186 -2.39 -3.97 29.26
N ARG A 187 -2.43 -2.93 30.10
CA ARG A 187 -3.67 -2.29 30.49
C ARG A 187 -3.68 -0.88 29.94
N HIS A 188 -4.77 -0.48 29.29
CA HIS A 188 -4.85 0.83 28.65
C HIS A 188 -6.19 1.53 28.86
N ILE A 189 -6.21 2.84 28.65
CA ILE A 189 -7.42 3.67 28.57
C ILE A 189 -7.29 4.49 27.29
N LEU A 190 -8.20 4.28 26.34
CA LEU A 190 -8.23 5.01 25.08
C LEU A 190 -9.13 6.25 25.21
N ILE A 191 -8.56 7.43 25.04
CA ILE A 191 -9.31 8.66 24.82
C ILE A 191 -9.46 8.85 23.31
N GLY A 192 -10.61 8.44 22.79
CA GLY A 192 -10.90 8.48 21.36
C GLY A 192 -11.12 9.88 20.80
N THR A 193 -10.55 10.15 19.63
CA THR A 193 -10.79 11.38 18.85
C THR A 193 -11.88 11.18 17.80
N THR A 194 -12.09 9.94 17.34
CA THR A 194 -13.09 9.59 16.35
C THR A 194 -13.88 8.36 16.80
N ASP A 195 -15.17 8.35 16.52
CA ASP A 195 -16.04 7.23 16.75
C ASP A 195 -15.72 6.11 15.74
N PRO A 196 -15.38 4.90 16.20
CA PRO A 196 -14.93 3.83 15.31
C PRO A 196 -16.05 3.25 14.43
N GLU A 197 -17.32 3.48 14.76
CA GLU A 197 -18.47 2.95 14.00
C GLU A 197 -18.98 3.97 12.97
N THR A 198 -19.02 5.25 13.35
CA THR A 198 -19.64 6.32 12.56
C THR A 198 -18.62 7.24 11.89
N GLY A 199 -17.35 7.24 12.33
CA GLY A 199 -16.34 8.18 11.87
C GLY A 199 -16.56 9.61 12.36
N ALA A 200 -17.53 9.85 13.24
CA ALA A 200 -17.80 11.16 13.80
C ALA A 200 -16.68 11.59 14.75
N GLU A 201 -16.33 12.87 14.74
CA GLU A 201 -15.40 13.44 15.70
C GLU A 201 -16.00 13.37 17.11
N LEU A 202 -15.27 12.74 18.05
CA LEU A 202 -15.66 12.65 19.46
C LEU A 202 -15.05 13.80 20.26
N LYS A 203 -13.80 14.12 19.98
CA LYS A 203 -12.99 15.12 20.68
C LYS A 203 -11.91 15.64 19.74
N SER A 204 -11.53 16.90 19.92
CA SER A 204 -10.32 17.44 19.31
C SER A 204 -9.07 16.70 19.83
N ASP A 205 -8.01 16.69 19.04
CA ASP A 205 -6.72 16.09 19.42
C ASP A 205 -6.17 16.72 20.72
N GLU A 206 -6.32 18.04 20.90
CA GLU A 206 -5.85 18.76 22.08
C GLU A 206 -6.63 18.35 23.34
N ASP A 207 -7.97 18.29 23.24
CA ASP A 207 -8.82 17.88 24.36
C ASP A 207 -8.57 16.42 24.75
N ALA A 208 -8.39 15.54 23.76
CA ALA A 208 -8.10 14.13 24.00
C ALA A 208 -6.74 13.95 24.70
N LEU A 209 -5.71 14.70 24.30
CA LEU A 209 -4.40 14.68 24.94
C LEU A 209 -4.47 15.22 26.38
N ASN A 210 -5.17 16.33 26.61
CA ASN A 210 -5.32 16.91 27.95
C ASN A 210 -6.04 15.96 28.89
N LEU A 211 -7.13 15.33 28.42
CA LEU A 211 -7.85 14.32 29.19
C LEU A 211 -6.99 13.08 29.46
N ALA A 212 -6.20 12.62 28.48
CA ALA A 212 -5.27 11.51 28.69
C ALA A 212 -4.21 11.83 29.77
N LYS A 213 -3.68 13.06 29.80
CA LYS A 213 -2.75 13.51 30.85
C LYS A 213 -3.42 13.55 32.22
N GLU A 214 -4.68 13.98 32.29
CA GLU A 214 -5.45 13.97 33.53
C GLU A 214 -5.67 12.54 34.04
N VAL A 215 -6.08 11.62 33.16
CA VAL A 215 -6.25 10.19 33.49
C VAL A 215 -4.94 9.57 33.96
N LYS A 216 -3.82 9.87 33.29
CA LYS A 216 -2.48 9.45 33.73
C LYS A 216 -2.20 9.94 35.16
N THR A 217 -2.41 11.21 35.44
CA THR A 217 -2.18 11.81 36.77
C THR A 217 -3.04 11.12 37.84
N LYS A 218 -4.31 10.84 37.54
CA LYS A 218 -5.23 10.09 38.43
C LYS A 218 -4.72 8.68 38.71
N LEU A 219 -4.19 7.99 37.70
CA LEU A 219 -3.62 6.64 37.84
C LEU A 219 -2.32 6.65 38.64
N GLU A 220 -1.43 7.61 38.40
CA GLU A 220 -0.17 7.77 39.16
C GLU A 220 -0.44 8.11 40.63
N ALA A 221 -1.54 8.80 40.93
CA ALA A 221 -2.02 9.06 42.29
C ALA A 221 -2.71 7.86 42.97
N GLY A 222 -2.76 6.69 42.33
CA GLY A 222 -3.36 5.47 42.87
C GLY A 222 -4.86 5.30 42.62
N GLY A 223 -5.42 6.01 41.63
CA GLY A 223 -6.81 5.83 41.20
C GLY A 223 -7.12 4.41 40.73
N ASP A 224 -8.38 3.98 40.89
CA ASP A 224 -8.83 2.65 40.44
C ASP A 224 -8.86 2.61 38.90
N TRP A 225 -7.96 1.80 38.32
CA TRP A 225 -7.87 1.63 36.88
C TRP A 225 -9.18 1.15 36.26
N ASN A 226 -9.88 0.20 36.88
CA ASN A 226 -11.10 -0.35 36.30
C ASN A 226 -12.21 0.71 36.24
N ALA A 227 -12.29 1.56 37.27
CA ALA A 227 -13.23 2.67 37.30
C ALA A 227 -12.90 3.70 36.21
N LEU A 228 -11.63 4.14 36.12
CA LEU A 228 -11.19 5.11 35.13
C LEU A 228 -11.32 4.56 33.69
N ALA A 229 -11.03 3.28 33.47
CA ALA A 229 -11.22 2.66 32.16
C ALA A 229 -12.70 2.65 31.75
N LYS A 230 -13.61 2.31 32.65
CA LYS A 230 -15.05 2.35 32.38
C LYS A 230 -15.57 3.76 32.11
N GLU A 231 -15.04 4.73 32.83
CA GLU A 231 -15.45 6.14 32.73
C GLU A 231 -14.93 6.82 31.45
N TYR A 232 -13.64 6.66 31.16
CA TYR A 232 -12.95 7.45 30.13
C TYR A 232 -12.65 6.71 28.84
N SER A 233 -12.54 5.37 28.87
CA SER A 233 -12.10 4.62 27.70
C SER A 233 -13.21 4.52 26.65
N THR A 234 -12.89 4.91 25.42
CA THR A 234 -13.75 4.70 24.24
C THR A 234 -13.52 3.33 23.59
N ASP A 235 -12.54 2.53 24.06
CA ASP A 235 -12.34 1.16 23.59
C ASP A 235 -13.39 0.21 24.19
N THR A 236 -14.46 -0.04 23.43
CA THR A 236 -15.54 -0.96 23.80
C THR A 236 -15.08 -2.41 23.95
N GLY A 237 -13.95 -2.80 23.36
CA GLY A 237 -13.41 -4.16 23.44
C GLY A 237 -12.76 -4.51 24.77
N SER A 238 -12.28 -3.51 25.53
CA SER A 238 -11.54 -3.74 26.77
C SER A 238 -11.99 -2.92 27.97
N LYS A 239 -12.72 -1.80 27.80
CA LYS A 239 -13.07 -0.88 28.91
C LYS A 239 -13.74 -1.57 30.09
N ASP A 240 -14.65 -2.51 29.82
CA ASP A 240 -15.38 -3.24 30.87
C ASP A 240 -14.51 -4.25 31.63
N LYS A 241 -13.37 -4.64 31.06
CA LYS A 241 -12.32 -5.47 31.67
C LYS A 241 -11.17 -4.61 32.21
N GLY A 242 -11.41 -3.32 32.38
CA GLY A 242 -10.43 -2.36 32.88
C GLY A 242 -9.31 -2.07 31.89
N GLY A 243 -9.57 -2.18 30.58
CA GLY A 243 -8.56 -1.87 29.57
C GLY A 243 -7.55 -2.98 29.30
N LEU A 244 -7.76 -4.19 29.83
CA LEU A 244 -6.78 -5.27 29.79
C LEU A 244 -6.76 -5.98 28.43
N TYR A 245 -5.61 -5.96 27.78
CA TYR A 245 -5.23 -6.92 26.75
C TYR A 245 -4.21 -7.89 27.34
N GLU A 246 -4.63 -9.14 27.53
CA GLU A 246 -3.83 -10.17 28.15
C GLU A 246 -3.12 -11.04 27.10
N LYS A 247 -1.80 -11.23 27.27
CA LYS A 247 -0.95 -12.16 26.50
C LYS A 247 -1.16 -12.08 24.99
N GLN A 248 -1.14 -10.87 24.44
CA GLN A 248 -1.24 -10.64 23.01
C GLN A 248 0.14 -10.54 22.35
N GLN A 249 0.25 -10.94 21.10
CA GLN A 249 1.45 -10.69 20.31
C GLN A 249 1.52 -9.22 19.91
N ALA A 250 2.68 -8.60 20.09
CA ALA A 250 2.84 -7.17 19.85
C ALA A 250 2.50 -6.76 18.39
N LYS A 251 2.76 -7.62 17.41
CA LYS A 251 2.41 -7.40 15.99
C LYS A 251 0.92 -7.22 15.71
N ALA A 252 0.04 -7.62 16.64
CA ALA A 252 -1.40 -7.47 16.49
C ALA A 252 -1.87 -6.02 16.66
N TRP A 253 -1.01 -5.13 17.15
CA TRP A 253 -1.33 -3.73 17.41
C TRP A 253 -0.76 -2.78 16.35
N VAL A 254 -1.38 -1.60 16.25
CA VAL A 254 -0.87 -0.49 15.42
C VAL A 254 0.52 -0.06 15.89
N ALA A 255 1.32 0.50 14.97
CA ALA A 255 2.75 0.70 15.15
C ALA A 255 3.11 1.47 16.44
N GLU A 256 2.39 2.56 16.73
CA GLU A 256 2.66 3.42 17.88
C GLU A 256 2.34 2.71 19.21
N PHE A 257 1.22 1.98 19.27
CA PHE A 257 0.84 1.19 20.44
C PHE A 257 1.80 0.01 20.66
N LYS A 258 2.14 -0.70 19.57
CA LYS A 258 3.14 -1.79 19.57
C LYS A 258 4.48 -1.31 20.11
N ASP A 259 4.94 -0.14 19.64
CA ASP A 259 6.20 0.44 20.06
C ASP A 259 6.20 0.75 21.56
N ALA A 260 5.15 1.40 22.05
CA ALA A 260 4.99 1.68 23.47
C ALA A 260 4.92 0.40 24.32
N ALA A 261 4.14 -0.60 23.90
CA ALA A 261 4.03 -1.89 24.59
C ALA A 261 5.38 -2.62 24.69
N ASN A 262 6.26 -2.44 23.70
CA ASN A 262 7.61 -3.02 23.65
C ASN A 262 8.70 -2.19 24.33
N LYS A 263 8.49 -0.90 24.59
CA LYS A 263 9.53 0.01 25.12
C LYS A 263 9.25 0.56 26.51
N GLN A 264 7.99 0.79 26.88
CA GLN A 264 7.65 1.36 28.20
C GLN A 264 8.16 0.48 29.34
N GLU A 265 8.39 1.07 30.50
CA GLU A 265 8.81 0.30 31.67
C GLU A 265 7.66 -0.56 32.19
N ILE A 266 7.94 -1.83 32.49
CA ILE A 266 6.95 -2.75 33.05
C ILE A 266 6.52 -2.25 34.43
N GLY A 267 5.22 -2.23 34.67
CA GLY A 267 4.65 -1.83 35.96
C GLY A 267 4.39 -0.32 36.11
N LYS A 268 4.84 0.53 35.17
CA LYS A 268 4.64 1.98 35.23
C LYS A 268 3.60 2.47 34.23
N VAL A 269 2.89 3.53 34.60
CA VAL A 269 2.00 4.26 33.69
C VAL A 269 2.88 5.12 32.78
N GLY A 270 2.84 4.84 31.48
CA GLY A 270 3.61 5.60 30.49
C GLY A 270 2.97 6.94 30.15
N ASP A 271 3.67 7.73 29.35
CA ASP A 271 3.09 8.93 28.71
C ASP A 271 2.00 8.54 27.70
N PRO A 272 1.01 9.42 27.45
CA PRO A 272 -0.03 9.16 26.46
C PRO A 272 0.54 8.85 25.08
N VAL A 273 0.10 7.74 24.49
CA VAL A 273 0.54 7.27 23.18
C VAL A 273 -0.49 7.68 22.12
N GLN A 274 -0.10 8.53 21.17
CA GLN A 274 -0.97 8.92 20.07
C GLN A 274 -1.04 7.80 19.03
N THR A 275 -2.25 7.49 18.56
CA THR A 275 -2.53 6.59 17.45
C THR A 275 -3.60 7.21 16.56
N GLN A 276 -3.91 6.57 15.43
CA GLN A 276 -5.07 6.95 14.61
C GLN A 276 -6.43 6.89 15.35
N PHE A 277 -6.50 6.23 16.52
CA PHE A 277 -7.72 6.12 17.32
C PHE A 277 -7.85 7.22 18.38
N GLY A 278 -6.80 8.02 18.60
CA GLY A 278 -6.69 8.96 19.72
C GLY A 278 -5.51 8.63 20.64
N TYR A 279 -5.65 8.96 21.93
CA TYR A 279 -4.56 8.86 22.91
C TYR A 279 -4.76 7.72 23.90
N HIS A 280 -3.75 6.86 24.05
CA HIS A 280 -3.77 5.72 24.96
C HIS A 280 -2.93 6.03 26.20
N VAL A 281 -3.55 5.98 27.38
CA VAL A 281 -2.83 5.92 28.66
C VAL A 281 -2.64 4.46 29.00
N MET A 282 -1.39 3.98 29.02
CA MET A 282 -1.11 2.55 29.14
C MET A 282 -0.08 2.23 30.22
N LYS A 283 -0.16 0.98 30.69
CA LYS A 283 0.78 0.32 31.58
C LYS A 283 1.08 -1.06 31.02
N VAL A 284 2.36 -1.38 30.88
CA VAL A 284 2.79 -2.74 30.52
C VAL A 284 2.80 -3.59 31.79
N GLU A 285 1.97 -4.62 31.83
CA GLU A 285 1.87 -5.54 32.97
C GLU A 285 2.91 -6.66 32.88
N SER A 286 3.13 -7.19 31.69
CA SER A 286 4.19 -8.17 31.42
C SER A 286 4.64 -8.12 29.97
N ARG A 287 5.90 -8.50 29.72
CA ARG A 287 6.49 -8.62 28.40
C ARG A 287 7.42 -9.82 28.39
N GLU A 288 7.15 -10.77 27.49
CA GLU A 288 7.98 -11.94 27.28
C GLU A 288 8.45 -11.97 25.83
N ALA A 289 9.76 -12.09 25.63
CA ALA A 289 10.33 -12.25 24.29
C ALA A 289 10.07 -13.66 23.77
N THR A 290 9.59 -13.76 22.54
CA THR A 290 9.41 -15.06 21.86
C THR A 290 10.59 -15.28 20.92
N PRO A 291 11.61 -16.07 21.30
CA PRO A 291 12.71 -16.39 20.40
C PRO A 291 12.22 -17.21 19.21
N TYR A 292 12.95 -17.14 18.10
CA TYR A 292 12.61 -17.82 16.84
C TYR A 292 12.24 -19.30 17.01
N ASP A 293 13.00 -20.06 17.81
CA ASP A 293 12.78 -21.49 18.01
C ASP A 293 11.49 -21.81 18.79
N LYS A 294 10.88 -20.81 19.44
CA LYS A 294 9.61 -20.93 20.18
C LYS A 294 8.42 -20.34 19.41
N LEU A 295 8.63 -19.85 18.19
CA LEU A 295 7.52 -19.37 17.36
C LEU A 295 6.54 -20.50 17.07
N LYS A 296 5.25 -20.15 17.03
CA LYS A 296 4.21 -21.08 16.61
C LYS A 296 4.32 -21.33 15.10
N THR A 297 3.75 -22.44 14.64
CA THR A 297 3.73 -22.79 13.21
C THR A 297 3.12 -21.66 12.38
N GLU A 298 2.06 -21.03 12.85
CA GLU A 298 1.38 -19.95 12.14
C GLU A 298 2.26 -18.70 11.99
N ASP A 299 3.12 -18.43 12.98
CA ASP A 299 4.08 -17.33 12.93
C ASP A 299 5.20 -17.60 11.92
N LYS A 300 5.73 -18.84 11.92
CA LYS A 300 6.72 -19.27 10.93
C LYS A 300 6.16 -19.29 9.52
N ASP A 301 4.92 -19.73 9.34
CA ASP A 301 4.24 -19.71 8.04
C ASP A 301 3.98 -18.29 7.53
N GLY A 302 3.64 -17.37 8.44
CA GLY A 302 3.54 -15.94 8.13
C GLY A 302 4.88 -15.37 7.63
N LEU A 303 5.98 -15.63 8.35
CA LEU A 303 7.33 -15.23 7.94
C LEU A 303 7.73 -15.86 6.60
N LYS A 304 7.48 -17.16 6.42
CA LYS A 304 7.72 -17.88 5.17
C LYS A 304 6.97 -17.26 3.99
N SER A 305 5.71 -16.86 4.21
CA SER A 305 4.90 -16.21 3.19
C SER A 305 5.45 -14.82 2.83
N ALA A 306 5.94 -14.06 3.81
CA ALA A 306 6.60 -12.77 3.57
C ALA A 306 7.90 -12.91 2.75
N VAL A 307 8.71 -13.94 3.04
CA VAL A 307 9.92 -14.24 2.25
C VAL A 307 9.55 -14.68 0.84
N ALA A 308 8.55 -15.56 0.68
CA ALA A 308 8.06 -15.99 -0.64
C ALA A 308 7.59 -14.79 -1.47
N GLN A 309 6.91 -13.84 -0.84
CA GLN A 309 6.47 -12.60 -1.48
C GLN A 309 7.65 -11.71 -1.93
N THR A 310 8.74 -11.68 -1.16
CA THR A 310 9.98 -10.99 -1.55
C THR A 310 10.63 -11.70 -2.75
N LYS A 311 10.75 -13.03 -2.72
CA LYS A 311 11.25 -13.82 -3.86
C LYS A 311 10.41 -13.62 -5.12
N LEU A 312 9.09 -13.49 -4.99
CA LEU A 312 8.21 -13.20 -6.12
C LEU A 312 8.49 -11.81 -6.71
N SER A 313 8.71 -10.81 -5.85
CA SER A 313 9.12 -9.46 -6.29
C SER A 313 10.48 -9.48 -7.01
N GLU A 314 11.45 -10.24 -6.49
CA GLU A 314 12.76 -10.43 -7.11
C GLU A 314 12.63 -11.15 -8.46
N PHE A 315 11.77 -12.17 -8.55
CA PHE A 315 11.46 -12.86 -9.79
C PHE A 315 10.92 -11.90 -10.85
N LEU A 316 9.91 -11.08 -10.52
CA LEU A 316 9.36 -10.11 -11.46
C LEU A 316 10.38 -9.05 -11.89
N THR A 317 11.23 -8.61 -10.96
CA THR A 317 12.34 -7.69 -11.26
C THR A 317 13.34 -8.34 -12.22
N ALA A 318 13.63 -9.63 -12.04
CA ALA A 318 14.50 -10.38 -12.95
C ALA A 318 13.86 -10.58 -14.33
N GLU A 319 12.54 -10.83 -14.40
CA GLU A 319 11.82 -10.90 -15.67
C GLU A 319 11.84 -9.55 -16.39
N GLU A 320 11.61 -8.44 -15.69
CA GLU A 320 11.74 -7.08 -16.23
C GLU A 320 13.14 -6.84 -16.83
N GLY A 321 14.19 -7.23 -16.10
CA GLY A 321 15.58 -7.07 -16.53
C GLY A 321 15.89 -7.78 -17.86
N LYS A 322 15.21 -8.88 -18.18
CA LYS A 322 15.38 -9.61 -19.46
C LYS A 322 14.78 -8.89 -20.67
N LEU A 323 13.90 -7.92 -20.44
CA LEU A 323 13.15 -7.22 -21.49
C LEU A 323 13.90 -6.02 -22.06
N GLU A 324 15.01 -5.59 -21.46
CA GLU A 324 15.82 -4.45 -21.95
C GLU A 324 14.97 -3.20 -22.23
N ILE A 325 14.03 -2.90 -21.32
CA ILE A 325 13.03 -1.84 -21.52
C ILE A 325 13.71 -0.47 -21.58
N LYS A 326 13.47 0.26 -22.68
CA LYS A 326 13.87 1.65 -22.88
C LYS A 326 12.63 2.50 -22.99
N VAL A 327 12.37 3.30 -21.96
CA VAL A 327 11.26 4.25 -21.93
C VAL A 327 11.69 5.58 -22.55
N THR A 328 10.88 6.09 -23.48
CA THR A 328 11.08 7.34 -24.22
C THR A 328 9.85 8.23 -24.04
N LEU A 329 9.69 8.77 -22.83
CA LEU A 329 8.64 9.75 -22.56
C LEU A 329 9.00 11.10 -23.21
N PRO A 330 8.07 11.77 -23.91
CA PRO A 330 8.29 13.11 -24.41
C PRO A 330 8.58 14.07 -23.23
N ALA A 331 9.51 15.01 -23.43
CA ALA A 331 9.81 16.04 -22.44
C ALA A 331 8.55 16.88 -22.19
N GLU A 332 8.16 17.05 -20.92
CA GLU A 332 7.02 17.91 -20.60
C GLU A 332 7.29 19.36 -21.00
N PRO A 333 6.27 20.10 -21.47
CA PRO A 333 6.39 21.53 -21.62
C PRO A 333 6.75 22.12 -20.25
N THR A 334 7.88 22.82 -20.18
CA THR A 334 8.26 23.56 -18.97
C THR A 334 7.11 24.47 -18.59
N PRO A 335 6.60 24.44 -17.34
CA PRO A 335 5.51 25.33 -16.95
C PRO A 335 5.98 26.77 -17.15
N THR A 336 5.39 27.44 -18.14
CA THR A 336 5.62 28.85 -18.39
C THR A 336 5.19 29.59 -17.13
N ALA A 337 6.16 30.12 -16.38
CA ALA A 337 5.91 30.95 -15.22
C ALA A 337 5.07 32.15 -15.66
N THR A 338 3.76 32.05 -15.48
CA THR A 338 2.82 33.10 -15.84
C THR A 338 2.28 33.67 -14.53
N GLY A 339 2.84 34.81 -14.14
CA GLY A 339 2.24 35.78 -13.22
C GLY A 339 2.41 35.50 -11.72
N SER A 340 3.47 36.06 -11.12
CA SER A 340 3.39 36.50 -9.72
C SER A 340 2.28 37.55 -9.60
N PRO A 341 1.31 37.42 -8.67
CA PRO A 341 0.57 38.56 -8.19
C PRO A 341 1.44 39.28 -7.17
N ASP A 342 1.97 40.42 -7.58
CA ASP A 342 2.45 41.46 -6.67
C ASP A 342 1.24 41.96 -5.86
N ALA A 343 1.26 41.73 -4.54
CA ALA A 343 0.31 42.32 -3.62
C ALA A 343 1.02 42.62 -2.30
N SER A 344 1.50 43.85 -2.19
CA SER A 344 1.95 44.48 -0.94
C SER A 344 0.83 44.46 0.12
N PRO A 345 1.16 44.28 1.42
CA PRO A 345 0.17 44.30 2.49
C PRO A 345 -0.14 45.74 2.95
N THR A 346 -1.39 46.16 2.85
CA THR A 346 -1.89 47.37 3.52
C THR A 346 -2.16 47.05 4.99
N ALA A 347 -1.44 47.73 5.88
CA ALA A 347 -1.63 47.70 7.31
C ALA A 347 -2.97 48.36 7.72
N SER A 348 -3.72 47.72 8.61
CA SER A 348 -4.85 48.32 9.32
C SER A 348 -4.46 48.52 10.78
N ALA A 349 -4.55 49.77 11.25
CA ALA A 349 -4.34 50.18 12.64
C ALA A 349 -5.60 49.91 13.50
N PRO A 350 -5.47 49.75 14.83
CA PRO A 350 -6.61 49.45 15.70
C PRO A 350 -7.33 50.74 16.14
N ALA A 351 -8.65 50.68 16.24
CA ALA A 351 -9.45 51.69 16.93
C ALA A 351 -10.13 51.08 18.16
N LYS A 352 -9.78 51.71 19.30
CA LYS A 352 -10.33 51.73 20.67
C LYS A 352 -11.45 50.78 21.08
#